data_AF-A0AAN7VYZ0-F1
#
_entry.id   AF-A0AAN7VYZ0-F1
#
_cell.length_a   1.000
_cell.length_b   1.000
_cell.length_c   1.000
_cell.angle_alpha   90.00
_cell.angle_beta   90.00
_cell.angle_gamma   90.00
#
_symmetry.space_group_name_H-M   'P 1'
#
loop_
_entity.id
_entity.type
_entity.pdbx_description
1 polymer ?
#
loop_
_entity_poly.entity_id
_entity_poly.type
_entity_poly.pdbx_seq_one_letter_code
_entity_poly.pdbx_strand_id
1 'polypeptide(L)'
;MSVVGSLIFCLDCGNLLDNPNTVQGDLVECSQCQATYPKKNFTNLEVVTTTADDAFPSALRSKKSVVKTSLRKDELKEGAIIKEKCPKCGNDEMHYHTLQLRSADEGATVFYTCTKCSYKFRTNN
;
A
#
# COMPACT_ATOMS: atom_id res chain seq x y z
N MET A 1 -36.94 -12.63 7.23
CA MET A 1 -36.16 -11.69 8.04
C MET A 1 -35.33 -10.86 7.08
N SER A 2 -35.52 -9.53 7.05
CA SER A 2 -34.77 -8.61 6.19
C SER A 2 -33.65 -7.95 6.99
N VAL A 3 -32.68 -8.74 7.43
CA VAL A 3 -31.55 -8.27 8.24
C VAL A 3 -30.27 -8.39 7.42
N VAL A 4 -29.50 -7.31 7.35
CA VAL A 4 -28.20 -7.25 6.69
C VAL A 4 -27.17 -6.76 7.71
N GLY A 5 -26.45 -7.70 8.33
CA GLY A 5 -25.53 -7.38 9.43
C GLY A 5 -26.28 -6.76 10.61
N SER A 6 -25.97 -5.51 10.96
CA SER A 6 -26.63 -4.74 12.02
C SER A 6 -27.85 -3.94 11.55
N LEU A 7 -28.13 -3.90 10.24
CA LEU A 7 -29.21 -3.13 9.64
C LEU A 7 -30.46 -4.00 9.47
N ILE A 8 -31.62 -3.45 9.83
CA ILE A 8 -32.91 -4.16 9.79
C ILE A 8 -33.86 -3.38 8.90
N PHE A 9 -34.46 -4.04 7.91
CA PHE A 9 -35.39 -3.42 6.98
C PHE A 9 -36.83 -3.91 7.19
N CYS A 10 -37.78 -3.03 6.94
CA CYS A 10 -39.20 -3.35 6.91
C CYS A 10 -39.54 -4.26 5.71
N LEU A 11 -40.39 -5.26 5.93
CA LEU A 11 -40.79 -6.22 4.88
C LEU A 11 -41.78 -5.62 3.87
N ASP A 12 -42.56 -4.62 4.29
CA ASP A 12 -43.68 -4.10 3.51
C ASP A 12 -43.25 -2.94 2.60
N CYS A 13 -42.44 -2.01 3.13
CA CYS A 13 -42.02 -0.80 2.40
C CYS A 13 -40.51 -0.72 2.12
N GLY A 14 -39.70 -1.65 2.63
CA GLY A 14 -38.24 -1.65 2.45
C GLY A 14 -37.48 -0.56 3.20
N ASN A 15 -38.14 0.22 4.07
CA ASN A 15 -37.47 1.26 4.86
C ASN A 15 -36.56 0.66 5.95
N LEU A 16 -35.49 1.38 6.32
CA LEU A 16 -34.64 1.02 7.45
C LEU A 16 -35.41 1.25 8.77
N LEU A 17 -35.51 0.20 9.58
CA LEU A 17 -36.10 0.28 10.92
C LEU A 17 -35.12 0.90 11.91
N ASP A 18 -35.66 1.59 12.91
CA ASP A 18 -34.87 2.12 14.01
C ASP A 18 -34.21 1.02 14.82
N ASN A 19 -33.07 1.35 15.43
CA ASN A 19 -32.35 0.40 16.27
C ASN A 19 -33.26 -0.05 17.44
N PRO A 20 -33.48 -1.36 17.63
CA PRO A 20 -34.30 -1.87 18.73
C PRO A 20 -33.89 -1.36 20.13
N ASN A 21 -32.62 -0.96 20.30
CA ASN A 21 -32.08 -0.43 21.55
C ASN A 21 -32.46 1.03 21.83
N THR A 22 -32.83 1.82 20.80
CA THR A 22 -33.16 3.25 20.96
C THR A 22 -34.65 3.52 21.17
N VAL A 23 -35.51 2.57 20.77
CA VAL A 23 -36.97 2.70 20.92
C VAL A 23 -37.37 2.34 22.36
N GLN A 24 -38.34 3.03 22.97
CA GLN A 24 -38.91 2.64 24.26
C GLN A 24 -40.10 1.70 24.05
N GLY A 25 -40.16 0.57 24.76
CA GLY A 25 -41.20 -0.47 24.59
C GLY A 25 -40.69 -1.79 23.99
N ASP A 26 -41.59 -2.73 23.72
CA ASP A 26 -41.27 -4.10 23.20
C ASP A 26 -41.39 -4.24 21.68
N LEU A 27 -41.86 -3.20 21.00
CA LEU A 27 -42.15 -3.17 19.57
C LEU A 27 -41.30 -2.09 18.88
N VAL A 28 -40.95 -2.34 17.62
CA VAL A 28 -40.34 -1.37 16.70
C VAL A 28 -41.35 -1.10 15.59
N GLU A 29 -41.69 0.16 15.39
CA GLU A 29 -42.64 0.60 14.37
C GLU A 29 -41.88 1.18 13.16
N CYS A 30 -42.36 0.88 11.96
CA CYS A 30 -41.84 1.45 10.74
C CYS A 30 -42.40 2.87 10.51
N SER A 31 -41.53 3.87 10.40
CA SER A 31 -41.92 5.27 10.19
C SER A 31 -42.65 5.58 8.88
N GLN A 32 -42.64 4.66 7.90
CA GLN A 32 -43.24 4.88 6.57
C GLN A 32 -44.57 4.15 6.38
N CYS A 33 -44.66 2.89 6.82
CA CYS A 33 -45.86 2.05 6.61
C CYS A 33 -46.55 1.63 7.91
N GLN A 34 -46.05 2.06 9.07
CA GLN A 34 -46.61 1.79 10.40
C GLN A 34 -46.65 0.29 10.77
N ALA A 35 -45.97 -0.57 10.01
CA ALA A 35 -45.79 -1.97 10.37
C ALA A 35 -45.04 -2.09 11.69
N THR A 36 -45.49 -2.99 12.57
CA THR A 36 -44.91 -3.20 13.90
C THR A 36 -44.22 -4.56 13.98
N TYR A 37 -43.04 -4.59 14.59
CA TYR A 37 -42.23 -5.79 14.74
C TYR A 37 -41.74 -5.95 16.19
N PRO A 38 -41.77 -7.17 16.77
CA PRO A 38 -41.30 -7.40 18.13
C PRO A 38 -39.78 -7.38 18.23
N LYS A 39 -39.26 -6.66 19.23
CA LYS A 39 -37.81 -6.52 19.48
C LYS A 39 -37.08 -7.84 19.69
N LYS A 40 -37.77 -8.83 20.25
CA LYS A 40 -37.25 -10.19 20.49
C LYS A 40 -36.70 -10.85 19.22
N ASN A 41 -37.21 -10.46 18.05
CA ASN A 41 -36.79 -11.02 16.77
C ASN A 41 -35.46 -10.44 16.25
N PHE A 42 -34.96 -9.36 16.86
CA PHE A 42 -33.78 -8.62 16.41
C PHE A 42 -32.67 -8.58 17.47
N THR A 43 -32.68 -9.52 18.41
CA THR A 43 -31.65 -9.61 19.46
C THR A 43 -30.39 -10.31 18.93
N ASN A 44 -29.23 -9.94 19.48
CA ASN A 44 -27.94 -10.57 19.22
C ASN A 44 -27.47 -10.53 17.75
N LEU A 45 -27.67 -9.41 17.06
CA LEU A 45 -27.08 -9.17 15.74
C LEU A 45 -25.61 -8.80 15.90
N GLU A 46 -24.71 -9.72 15.54
CA GLU A 46 -23.26 -9.49 15.58
C GLU A 46 -22.72 -9.17 14.19
N VAL A 47 -21.82 -8.18 14.13
CA VAL A 47 -21.07 -7.84 12.91
C VAL A 47 -19.59 -8.01 13.20
N VAL A 48 -18.96 -8.95 12.50
CA VAL A 48 -17.51 -9.17 12.60
C VAL A 48 -16.81 -8.28 11.58
N THR A 49 -16.02 -7.34 12.07
CA THR A 49 -15.16 -6.50 11.22
C THR A 49 -13.70 -6.91 11.41
N THR A 50 -12.97 -7.00 10.30
CA THR A 50 -11.52 -7.24 10.30
C THR A 50 -10.81 -6.03 9.75
N THR A 51 -9.61 -5.74 10.27
CA THR A 51 -8.78 -4.65 9.77
C THR A 51 -8.33 -4.93 8.34
N ALA A 52 -8.16 -3.86 7.56
CA ALA A 52 -7.72 -3.98 6.18
C ALA A 52 -6.29 -4.56 6.07
N ASP A 53 -6.02 -5.16 4.91
CA ASP A 53 -4.76 -5.85 4.67
C ASP A 53 -3.53 -4.92 4.48
N ASP A 54 -3.77 -3.62 4.53
CA ASP A 54 -2.78 -2.54 4.39
C ASP A 54 -2.80 -1.57 5.59
N ALA A 55 -3.74 -1.75 6.53
CA ALA A 55 -3.94 -0.85 7.68
C ALA A 55 -2.68 -0.65 8.56
N PHE A 56 -1.75 -1.60 8.51
CA PHE A 56 -0.51 -1.58 9.30
C PHE A 56 0.69 -1.93 8.42
N PRO A 57 1.29 -0.96 7.68
CA PRO A 57 2.49 -1.19 6.90
C PRO A 57 3.69 -1.40 7.84
N SER A 58 4.37 -2.54 7.73
CA SER A 58 5.54 -2.86 8.55
C SER A 58 6.51 -3.76 7.80
N ALA A 59 7.78 -3.77 8.20
CA ALA A 59 8.80 -4.65 7.62
C ALA A 59 8.41 -6.14 7.74
N LEU A 60 7.75 -6.54 8.83
CA LEU A 60 7.25 -7.90 9.02
C LEU A 60 6.12 -8.22 8.04
N ARG A 61 5.22 -7.26 7.79
CA ARG A 61 4.14 -7.42 6.83
C ARG A 61 4.67 -7.49 5.40
N SER A 62 5.65 -6.66 5.05
CA SER A 62 6.29 -6.73 3.73
C SER A 62 6.95 -8.10 3.50
N LYS A 63 7.53 -8.72 4.54
CA LYS A 63 8.07 -10.09 4.46
C LYS A 63 7.01 -11.19 4.26
N LYS A 64 5.74 -10.91 4.55
CA LYS A 64 4.61 -11.83 4.27
C LYS A 64 4.23 -11.82 2.79
N SER A 65 4.68 -10.83 2.02
CA SER A 65 4.44 -10.76 0.58
C SER A 65 5.14 -11.89 -0.17
N VAL A 66 4.46 -12.44 -1.17
CA VAL A 66 5.02 -13.49 -2.05
C VAL A 66 6.05 -12.91 -3.03
N VAL A 67 5.98 -11.60 -3.29
CA VAL A 67 6.95 -10.89 -4.14
C VAL A 67 8.10 -10.31 -3.32
N LYS A 68 9.27 -10.18 -3.94
CA LYS A 68 10.42 -9.51 -3.30
C LYS A 68 10.09 -8.05 -3.05
N THR A 69 9.86 -7.69 -1.78
CA THR A 69 9.65 -6.30 -1.34
C THR A 69 10.95 -5.58 -0.97
N SER A 70 12.06 -6.30 -0.91
CA SER A 70 13.38 -5.74 -0.60
C SER A 70 14.46 -6.39 -1.46
N LEU A 71 15.44 -5.59 -1.87
CA LEU A 71 16.61 -6.04 -2.61
C LEU A 71 17.75 -6.34 -1.63
N ARG A 72 18.52 -7.39 -1.89
CA ARG A 72 19.76 -7.67 -1.16
C ARG A 72 20.85 -6.71 -1.63
N LYS A 73 21.80 -6.38 -0.74
CA LYS A 73 22.94 -5.50 -1.10
C LYS A 73 23.74 -6.02 -2.30
N ASP A 74 23.87 -7.34 -2.44
CA ASP A 74 24.65 -7.95 -3.52
C ASP A 74 23.91 -7.98 -4.88
N GLU A 75 22.59 -7.78 -4.87
CA GLU A 75 21.78 -7.66 -6.10
C GLU A 75 21.82 -6.24 -6.67
N LEU A 76 22.25 -5.24 -5.88
CA LEU A 76 22.44 -3.86 -6.30
C LEU A 76 23.77 -3.69 -7.04
N LYS A 77 23.85 -4.19 -8.27
CA LYS A 77 24.93 -3.78 -9.18
C LYS A 77 24.57 -2.41 -9.77
N GLU A 78 25.34 -1.36 -9.43
CA GLU A 78 25.10 0.05 -9.82
C GLU A 78 25.27 0.33 -11.34
N GLY A 79 25.15 -0.68 -12.21
CA GLY A 79 25.19 -0.53 -13.67
C GLY A 79 26.31 -1.31 -14.35
N ALA A 80 26.56 -1.00 -15.63
CA ALA A 80 27.58 -1.64 -16.46
C ALA A 80 29.00 -1.27 -15.98
N ILE A 81 29.96 -2.18 -16.18
CA ILE A 81 31.36 -2.01 -15.79
C ILE A 81 32.18 -1.65 -17.03
N ILE A 82 33.13 -0.72 -16.87
CA ILE A 82 34.11 -0.31 -17.88
C ILE A 82 35.54 -0.39 -17.31
N LYS A 83 36.51 -0.59 -18.21
CA LYS A 83 37.94 -0.57 -17.89
C LYS A 83 38.45 0.88 -17.81
N GLU A 84 38.30 1.50 -16.65
CA GLU A 84 38.74 2.87 -16.38
C GLU A 84 39.49 2.90 -15.04
N LYS A 85 40.63 3.58 -14.98
CA LYS A 85 41.47 3.55 -13.79
C LYS A 85 40.98 4.53 -12.74
N CYS A 86 40.67 4.04 -11.55
CA CYS A 86 40.23 4.88 -10.44
C CYS A 86 41.36 5.81 -9.97
N PRO A 87 41.14 7.14 -9.93
CA PRO A 87 42.17 8.10 -9.53
C PRO A 87 42.54 8.01 -8.05
N LYS A 88 41.69 7.39 -7.22
CA LYS A 88 41.88 7.31 -5.77
C LYS A 88 42.60 6.04 -5.31
N CYS A 89 42.28 4.88 -5.89
CA CYS A 89 42.82 3.59 -5.44
C CYS A 89 43.55 2.79 -6.53
N GLY A 90 43.56 3.28 -7.78
CA GLY A 90 44.24 2.63 -8.90
C GLY A 90 43.57 1.36 -9.43
N ASN A 91 42.31 1.08 -9.06
CA ASN A 91 41.54 -0.04 -9.60
C ASN A 91 41.19 0.17 -11.07
N ASP A 92 41.27 -0.86 -11.90
CA ASP A 92 41.03 -0.75 -13.36
C ASP A 92 39.56 -0.93 -13.79
N GLU A 93 38.65 -1.21 -12.85
CA GLU A 93 37.23 -1.39 -13.13
C GLU A 93 36.35 -0.36 -12.40
N MET A 94 35.41 0.23 -13.13
CA MET A 94 34.43 1.19 -12.61
C MET A 94 33.03 0.94 -13.19
N HIS A 95 31.99 1.12 -12.38
CA HIS A 95 30.62 1.23 -12.88
C HIS A 95 30.43 2.58 -13.57
N TYR A 96 29.71 2.62 -14.68
CA TYR A 96 29.38 3.88 -15.35
C TYR A 96 27.89 3.99 -15.69
N HIS A 97 27.40 5.22 -15.70
CA HIS A 97 26.11 5.59 -16.28
C HIS A 97 26.22 6.98 -16.91
N THR A 98 25.45 7.23 -17.96
CA THR A 98 25.47 8.49 -18.71
C THR A 98 24.18 9.25 -18.53
N LEU A 99 24.27 10.56 -18.28
CA LEU A 99 23.11 11.45 -18.23
C LEU A 99 23.42 12.71 -19.03
N GLN A 100 22.45 13.18 -19.81
CA GLN A 100 22.56 14.47 -20.47
C GLN A 100 22.18 15.57 -19.49
N LEU A 101 23.15 16.44 -19.16
CA LEU A 101 22.95 17.52 -18.19
C LEU A 101 22.91 18.91 -18.84
N ARG A 102 23.23 18.99 -20.13
CA ARG A 102 23.36 20.25 -20.88
C ARG A 102 22.53 20.20 -22.16
N SER A 103 22.66 21.25 -22.98
CA SER A 103 21.99 21.36 -24.27
C SER A 103 22.26 20.15 -25.16
N ALA A 104 21.35 19.89 -26.11
CA ALA A 104 21.46 18.74 -27.03
C ALA A 104 22.73 18.77 -27.90
N ASP A 105 23.33 19.95 -28.06
CA ASP A 105 24.55 20.16 -28.83
C ASP A 105 25.84 19.75 -28.08
N GLU A 106 25.76 19.46 -26.78
CA GLU A 106 26.91 19.08 -25.95
C GLU A 106 26.95 17.57 -25.65
N GLY A 107 28.15 17.06 -25.37
CA GLY A 107 28.36 15.65 -25.03
C GLY A 107 27.70 15.24 -23.72
N ALA A 108 27.35 13.95 -23.62
CA ALA A 108 26.76 13.39 -22.41
C ALA A 108 27.75 13.41 -21.24
N THR A 109 27.25 13.66 -20.03
CA THR A 109 28.07 13.54 -18.82
C THR A 109 28.10 12.09 -18.37
N VAL A 110 29.30 11.54 -18.19
CA VAL A 110 29.52 10.17 -17.72
C VAL A 110 29.82 10.21 -16.22
N PHE A 111 29.06 9.43 -15.45
CA PHE A 111 29.26 9.24 -14.03
C PHE A 111 29.94 7.90 -13.79
N TYR A 112 31.05 7.92 -13.06
CA TYR A 112 31.82 6.74 -12.71
C TYR A 112 31.74 6.46 -11.21
N THR A 113 31.57 5.20 -10.84
CA THR A 113 31.66 4.72 -9.45
C THR A 113 32.64 3.55 -9.36
N CYS A 114 33.66 3.69 -8.52
CA CYS A 114 34.66 2.62 -8.35
C CYS A 114 34.05 1.38 -7.70
N THR A 115 34.31 0.19 -8.28
CA THR A 115 33.83 -1.10 -7.75
C THR A 115 34.46 -1.45 -6.39
N LYS A 116 35.66 -0.93 -6.09
CA LYS A 116 36.43 -1.28 -4.88
C LYS A 116 36.31 -0.26 -3.74
N CYS A 117 36.42 1.03 -4.02
CA CYS A 117 36.46 2.08 -2.99
C CYS A 117 35.22 2.98 -2.96
N SER A 118 34.22 2.69 -3.82
CA SER A 118 32.98 3.46 -3.97
C SER A 118 33.17 4.97 -4.23
N TYR A 119 34.35 5.36 -4.71
CA TYR A 119 34.61 6.74 -5.12
C TYR A 119 33.80 7.07 -6.37
N LYS A 120 33.06 8.18 -6.32
CA LYS A 120 32.22 8.66 -7.41
C LYS A 120 32.81 9.93 -8.00
N PHE A 121 32.91 10.00 -9.32
CA PHE A 121 33.27 11.21 -10.05
C PHE A 121 32.51 11.29 -11.37
N ARG A 122 32.53 12.47 -11.99
CA ARG A 122 31.90 12.70 -13.29
C ARG A 122 32.92 13.25 -14.27
N THR A 123 32.78 12.84 -15.52
CA THR A 123 33.52 13.40 -16.66
C THR A 123 32.49 13.98 -17.62
N ASN A 124 32.70 15.24 -17.99
CA ASN A 124 31.92 15.88 -19.05
C ASN A 124 32.77 15.78 -20.33
N ASN A 125 32.21 15.15 -21.35
CA ASN A 125 32.79 15.08 -22.69
C ASN A 125 32.23 16.20 -23.56
#